data_AF-A0A2H5VQ16-F1
#
_entry.id   AF-A0A2H5VQ16-F1
#
_cell.length_a   1.000
_cell.length_b   1.000
_cell.length_c   1.000
_cell.angle_alpha   90.00
_cell.angle_beta   90.00
_cell.angle_gamma   90.00
#
_symmetry.space_group_name_H-M   'P 1'
#
loop_
_entity.id
_entity.type
_entity.pdbx_description
1 polymer ?
#
loop_
_entity_poly.entity_id
_entity_poly.type
_entity_poly.pdbx_seq_one_letter_code
_entity_poly.pdbx_strand_id
1 'polypeptide(L)'
;MSLGVFEHTLLALCFCPACERMGREVGVDVTRLRKSIRQALDRRLADPVERGPATAADDTAALLDFLLAHAELQAYLRRRCECVTHMLSELAQLAHQKGVEFACLGPVFARPTALGWVEGLDPRAIGLAVDRFIVALYFEEAERRAAEAAYVAGLQLPCAVGAAVNLAPPYTRTREDLEMTLQQIARLGFTSVGFSNYGTLPGYRLSWIRHALAGGEEP
;
A
#
# COMPACT_ATOMS: atom_id res chain seq x y z
N MET A 1 15.65 -18.42 0.82
CA MET A 1 15.62 -17.58 2.03
C MET A 1 14.63 -16.46 1.76
N SER A 2 13.52 -16.39 2.50
CA SER A 2 12.53 -15.32 2.31
C SER A 2 12.78 -14.23 3.35
N LEU A 3 12.82 -12.97 2.93
CA LEU A 3 12.93 -11.82 3.83
C LEU A 3 11.57 -11.53 4.49
N GLY A 4 11.59 -11.01 5.73
CA GLY A 4 10.42 -10.58 6.47
C GLY A 4 10.03 -9.11 6.21
N VAL A 5 8.98 -8.63 6.88
CA VAL A 5 8.55 -7.22 6.81
C VAL A 5 9.61 -6.29 7.39
N PHE A 6 10.35 -6.76 8.40
CA PHE A 6 11.45 -6.00 9.00
C PHE A 6 12.54 -5.70 7.96
N GLU A 7 13.10 -6.74 7.33
CA GLU A 7 14.17 -6.57 6.35
C GLU A 7 13.66 -5.83 5.12
N HIS A 8 12.48 -6.17 4.61
CA HIS A 8 11.90 -5.46 3.47
C HIS A 8 11.74 -3.96 3.75
N THR A 9 11.31 -3.58 4.95
CA THR A 9 11.14 -2.18 5.32
C THR A 9 12.47 -1.44 5.35
N LEU A 10 13.48 -2.01 6.01
CA LEU A 10 14.79 -1.35 6.12
C LEU A 10 15.55 -1.32 4.79
N LEU A 11 15.41 -2.36 3.95
CA LEU A 11 16.02 -2.42 2.62
C LEU A 11 15.31 -1.53 1.60
N ALA A 12 14.04 -1.17 1.82
CA ALA A 12 13.31 -0.20 0.99
C ALA A 12 13.72 1.27 1.25
N LEU A 13 14.64 1.51 2.19
CA LEU A 13 15.15 2.84 2.48
C LEU A 13 16.23 3.25 1.47
N CYS A 14 16.09 4.47 0.94
CA CYS A 14 17.08 5.07 0.05
C CYS A 14 17.95 6.05 0.83
N PHE A 15 19.24 6.08 0.54
CA PHE A 15 20.22 7.02 1.09
C PHE A 15 21.02 7.69 -0.03
N CYS A 16 20.36 7.97 -1.17
CA CYS A 16 20.97 8.78 -2.23
C CYS A 16 21.11 10.24 -1.76
N PRO A 17 21.92 11.08 -2.45
CA PRO A 17 22.15 12.46 -2.02
C PRO A 17 20.88 13.30 -1.78
N ALA A 18 19.81 13.05 -2.54
CA ALA A 18 18.53 13.72 -2.35
C ALA A 18 17.82 13.26 -1.05
N CYS A 19 17.79 11.97 -0.80
CA CYS A 19 17.24 11.37 0.41
C CYS A 19 18.01 11.78 1.66
N GLU A 20 19.34 11.88 1.58
CA GLU A 20 20.13 12.37 2.72
C GLU A 20 19.86 13.85 3.02
N ARG A 21 19.72 14.68 1.98
CA ARG A 21 19.36 16.10 2.16
C ARG A 21 17.99 16.24 2.82
N MET A 22 16.99 15.51 2.32
CA MET A 22 15.66 15.44 2.91
C MET A 22 15.69 15.02 4.39
N GLY A 23 16.51 14.03 4.76
CA GLY A 23 16.68 13.64 6.17
C GLY A 23 17.29 14.75 7.03
N ARG A 24 18.33 15.43 6.52
CA ARG A 24 18.99 16.54 7.23
C ARG A 24 18.05 17.74 7.45
N GLU A 25 17.13 18.01 6.52
CA GLU A 25 16.12 19.08 6.67
C GLU A 25 15.23 18.90 7.90
N VAL A 26 15.00 17.65 8.32
CA VAL A 26 14.24 17.32 9.54
C VAL A 26 15.12 16.96 10.74
N GLY A 27 16.41 17.32 10.67
CA GLY A 27 17.35 17.15 11.78
C GLY A 27 17.86 15.72 12.00
N VAL A 28 17.67 14.81 11.04
CA VAL A 28 18.17 13.43 11.14
C VAL A 28 19.67 13.37 10.82
N ASP A 29 20.45 12.73 11.69
CA ASP A 29 21.82 12.29 11.35
C ASP A 29 21.73 11.06 10.45
N VAL A 30 21.64 11.32 9.14
CA VAL A 30 21.46 10.27 8.13
C VAL A 30 22.62 9.26 8.12
N THR A 31 23.84 9.70 8.44
CA THR A 31 25.02 8.83 8.50
C THR A 31 24.88 7.84 9.65
N ARG A 32 24.52 8.33 10.84
CA ARG A 32 24.27 7.51 12.02
C ARG A 32 23.08 6.57 11.82
N LEU A 33 21.99 7.08 11.25
CA LEU A 33 20.80 6.28 10.94
C LEU A 33 21.14 5.12 10.00
N ARG A 34 21.82 5.40 8.89
CA ARG A 34 22.29 4.37 7.93
C ARG A 34 23.17 3.32 8.60
N LYS A 35 24.09 3.74 9.47
CA LYS A 35 24.97 2.81 10.22
C LYS A 35 24.15 1.88 11.13
N SER A 36 23.17 2.44 11.84
CA SER A 36 22.31 1.69 12.77
C SER A 36 21.44 0.67 12.04
N ILE A 37 20.84 1.07 10.91
CA ILE A 37 20.06 0.18 10.04
C ILE A 37 20.92 -0.96 9.50
N ARG A 38 22.12 -0.65 8.99
CA ARG A 38 23.05 -1.68 8.50
C ARG A 38 23.41 -2.67 9.61
N GLN A 39 23.72 -2.19 10.82
CA GLN A 39 24.02 -3.08 11.94
C GLN A 39 22.85 -3.98 12.32
N ALA A 40 21.62 -3.47 12.28
CA ALA A 40 20.42 -4.28 12.54
C ALA A 40 20.23 -5.36 11.48
N LEU A 41 20.39 -5.00 10.20
CA LEU A 41 20.32 -5.95 9.07
C LEU A 41 21.44 -6.99 9.13
N ASP A 42 22.68 -6.58 9.38
CA ASP A 42 23.84 -7.49 9.45
C ASP A 42 23.65 -8.53 10.55
N ARG A 43 23.21 -8.12 11.75
CA ARG A 43 22.91 -9.05 12.86
C ARG A 43 21.85 -10.07 12.47
N ARG A 44 20.74 -9.57 11.94
CA ARG A 44 19.57 -10.39 11.61
C ARG A 44 19.79 -11.34 10.43
N LEU A 45 20.68 -10.98 9.50
CA LEU A 45 21.07 -11.82 8.37
C LEU A 45 22.21 -12.81 8.72
N ALA A 46 23.03 -12.52 9.73
CA ALA A 46 24.17 -13.34 10.11
C ALA A 46 23.78 -14.61 10.89
N ASP A 47 22.76 -14.56 11.75
CA ASP A 47 22.38 -15.68 12.61
C ASP A 47 20.99 -16.25 12.23
N PRO A 48 20.88 -17.53 11.84
CA PRO A 48 19.62 -18.22 11.66
C PRO A 48 18.68 -18.26 12.87
N VAL A 49 19.20 -18.08 14.08
CA VAL A 49 18.47 -18.04 15.36
C VAL A 49 18.07 -16.60 15.70
N GLU A 50 18.85 -15.59 15.32
CA GLU A 50 18.45 -14.16 15.39
C GLU A 50 17.69 -13.70 14.12
N ARG A 51 17.23 -14.62 13.25
CA ARG A 51 16.52 -14.36 11.98
C ARG A 51 15.21 -13.59 12.09
N GLY A 52 14.95 -13.03 13.25
CA GLY A 52 13.66 -12.53 13.60
C GLY A 52 12.68 -13.68 13.77
N PRO A 53 11.46 -13.32 14.12
CA PRO A 53 10.62 -14.21 14.89
C PRO A 53 9.83 -15.21 14.03
N ALA A 54 9.25 -16.22 14.69
CA ALA A 54 8.72 -17.43 14.07
C ALA A 54 7.50 -17.18 13.15
N THR A 55 6.86 -16.02 13.27
CA THR A 55 5.66 -15.65 12.53
C THR A 55 5.76 -14.24 11.95
N ALA A 56 4.96 -13.95 10.92
CA ALA A 56 4.86 -12.60 10.35
C ALA A 56 4.34 -11.56 11.35
N ALA A 57 3.52 -11.99 12.31
CA ALA A 57 2.99 -11.13 13.37
C ALA A 57 4.11 -10.69 14.32
N ASP A 58 4.94 -11.63 14.74
CA ASP A 58 6.08 -11.30 15.58
C ASP A 58 7.06 -10.40 14.81
N ASP A 59 7.23 -10.60 13.50
CA ASP A 59 8.18 -9.81 12.72
C ASP A 59 7.73 -8.35 12.58
N THR A 60 6.42 -8.17 12.46
CA THR A 60 5.80 -6.85 12.56
C THR A 60 6.02 -6.25 13.95
N ALA A 61 5.92 -7.03 15.03
CA ALA A 61 6.19 -6.55 16.38
C ALA A 61 7.66 -6.12 16.56
N ALA A 62 8.62 -6.88 16.03
CA ALA A 62 10.04 -6.53 16.04
C ALA A 62 10.32 -5.23 15.26
N LEU A 63 9.64 -5.02 14.12
CA LEU A 63 9.71 -3.78 13.36
C LEU A 63 9.16 -2.59 14.17
N LEU A 64 8.03 -2.78 14.86
CA LEU A 64 7.43 -1.75 15.70
C LEU A 64 8.34 -1.38 16.89
N ASP A 65 8.92 -2.37 17.58
CA ASP A 65 9.91 -2.15 18.65
C ASP A 65 11.12 -1.36 18.13
N PHE A 66 11.67 -1.76 16.99
CA PHE A 66 12.77 -1.05 16.36
C PHE A 66 12.40 0.38 16.00
N LEU A 67 11.21 0.63 15.45
CA LEU A 67 10.73 1.99 15.17
C LEU A 67 10.62 2.82 16.45
N LEU A 68 10.05 2.27 17.52
CA LEU A 68 9.92 2.95 18.82
C LEU A 68 11.27 3.35 19.39
N ALA A 69 12.29 2.51 19.26
CA ALA A 69 13.65 2.79 19.71
C ALA A 69 14.41 3.80 18.83
N HIS A 70 13.93 4.11 17.62
CA HIS A 70 14.65 4.94 16.64
C HIS A 70 13.80 6.15 16.18
N ALA A 71 13.74 7.19 17.01
CA ALA A 71 13.03 8.43 16.67
C ALA A 71 13.51 9.10 15.37
N GLU A 72 14.81 9.04 15.07
CA GLU A 72 15.36 9.53 13.80
C GLU A 72 14.81 8.77 12.59
N LEU A 73 14.60 7.45 12.71
CA LEU A 73 14.00 6.65 11.65
C LEU A 73 12.53 7.04 11.45
N GLN A 74 11.78 7.26 12.53
CA GLN A 74 10.40 7.71 12.45
C GLN A 74 10.29 9.09 11.75
N ALA A 75 11.14 10.04 12.13
CA ALA A 75 11.20 11.35 11.48
C ALA A 75 11.54 11.23 9.99
N TYR A 76 12.50 10.38 9.65
CA TYR A 76 12.89 10.11 8.27
C TYR A 76 11.76 9.50 7.43
N LEU A 77 11.05 8.50 7.98
CA LEU A 77 9.90 7.86 7.33
C LEU A 77 8.73 8.83 7.14
N ARG A 78 8.45 9.67 8.15
CA ARG A 78 7.42 10.71 8.05
C ARG A 78 7.75 11.70 6.95
N ARG A 79 8.99 12.19 6.92
CA ARG A 79 9.45 13.13 5.89
C ARG A 79 9.37 12.53 4.48
N ARG A 80 9.61 11.23 4.32
CA ARG A 80 9.36 10.52 3.05
C ARG A 80 7.89 10.57 2.65
N CYS A 81 6.97 10.31 3.59
CA CYS A 81 5.53 10.37 3.32
C CYS A 81 5.07 11.77 2.94
N GLU A 82 5.58 12.80 3.63
CA GLU A 82 5.33 14.20 3.30
C GLU A 82 5.81 14.55 1.88
N CYS A 83 7.01 14.09 1.50
CA CYS A 83 7.56 14.32 0.16
C CYS A 83 6.68 13.72 -0.94
N VAL A 84 6.23 12.48 -0.77
CA VAL A 84 5.31 11.83 -1.73
C VAL A 84 3.96 12.53 -1.75
N THR A 85 3.41 12.89 -0.60
CA THR A 85 2.12 13.60 -0.51
C THR A 85 2.19 14.98 -1.18
N HIS A 86 3.29 15.72 -0.98
CA HIS A 86 3.53 16.99 -1.67
C HIS A 86 3.53 16.80 -3.18
N MET A 87 4.29 15.82 -3.69
CA MET A 87 4.34 15.51 -5.11
C MET A 87 2.95 15.17 -5.66
N LEU A 88 2.16 14.37 -4.95
CA LEU A 88 0.79 14.03 -5.35
C LEU A 88 -0.13 15.26 -5.38
N SER A 89 0.02 16.17 -4.41
CA SER A 89 -0.72 17.43 -4.41
C SER A 89 -0.38 18.32 -5.61
N GLU A 90 0.89 18.41 -6.00
CA GLU A 90 1.31 19.18 -7.18
C GLU A 90 0.75 18.56 -8.47
N LEU A 91 0.78 17.23 -8.58
CA LEU A 91 0.21 16.52 -9.71
C LEU A 91 -1.32 16.68 -9.80
N ALA A 92 -2.02 16.65 -8.67
CA ALA A 92 -3.45 16.90 -8.61
C ALA A 92 -3.79 18.32 -9.10
N GLN A 93 -3.07 19.33 -8.62
CA GLN A 93 -3.25 20.72 -9.08
C GLN A 93 -3.02 20.87 -10.59
N LEU A 94 -2.00 20.21 -11.13
CA LEU A 94 -1.74 20.20 -12.58
C LEU A 94 -2.86 19.51 -13.37
N ALA A 95 -3.42 18.40 -12.85
CA ALA A 95 -4.56 17.73 -13.46
C ALA A 95 -5.82 18.62 -13.44
N HIS A 96 -6.08 19.30 -12.33
CA HIS A 96 -7.21 20.24 -12.19
C HIS A 96 -7.11 21.41 -13.17
N GLN A 97 -5.91 21.93 -13.44
CA GLN A 97 -5.69 22.95 -14.49
C GLN A 97 -6.06 22.46 -15.90
N LYS A 98 -6.17 21.15 -16.09
CA LYS A 98 -6.64 20.51 -17.33
C LYS A 98 -8.09 20.03 -17.26
N GLY A 99 -8.78 20.28 -16.14
CA GLY A 99 -10.16 19.84 -15.93
C GLY A 99 -10.30 18.32 -15.71
N VAL A 100 -9.27 17.66 -15.18
CA VAL A 100 -9.25 16.21 -14.97
C VAL A 100 -9.07 15.90 -13.48
N GLU A 101 -9.81 14.91 -12.98
CA GLU A 101 -9.61 14.36 -11.63
C GLU A 101 -8.30 13.57 -11.54
N PHE A 102 -7.69 13.60 -10.36
CA PHE A 102 -6.47 12.88 -10.04
C PHE A 102 -6.72 11.80 -8.99
N ALA A 103 -6.40 10.56 -9.36
CA ALA A 103 -6.51 9.41 -8.47
C ALA A 103 -5.13 8.85 -8.13
N CYS A 104 -4.94 8.50 -6.86
CA CYS A 104 -3.74 7.82 -6.37
C CYS A 104 -4.07 6.35 -6.08
N LEU A 105 -3.31 5.43 -6.68
CA LEU A 105 -3.33 4.02 -6.31
C LEU A 105 -2.46 3.83 -5.06
N GLY A 106 -3.03 3.19 -4.04
CA GLY A 106 -2.34 2.81 -2.81
C GLY A 106 -1.25 1.75 -3.03
N PRO A 107 -0.73 1.16 -1.94
CA PRO A 107 0.37 0.20 -2.02
C PRO A 107 0.03 -0.97 -2.95
N VAL A 108 0.97 -1.31 -3.82
CA VAL A 108 0.83 -2.42 -4.78
C VAL A 108 1.62 -3.64 -4.32
N PHE A 109 1.35 -4.81 -4.92
CA PHE A 109 1.96 -6.12 -4.55
C PHE A 109 1.51 -6.70 -3.19
N ALA A 110 0.20 -6.71 -2.93
CA ALA A 110 -0.38 -7.36 -1.75
C ALA A 110 0.13 -6.79 -0.41
N ARG A 111 0.55 -5.51 -0.39
CA ARG A 111 0.91 -4.83 0.86
C ARG A 111 -0.35 -4.22 1.49
N PRO A 112 -0.58 -4.42 2.80
CA PRO A 112 -1.63 -3.71 3.51
C PRO A 112 -1.45 -2.19 3.42
N THR A 113 -2.55 -1.46 3.25
CA THR A 113 -2.56 0.02 3.26
C THR A 113 -1.98 0.57 4.56
N ALA A 114 -2.17 -0.14 5.68
CA ALA A 114 -1.57 0.19 6.98
C ALA A 114 -0.02 0.19 6.99
N LEU A 115 0.60 -0.49 6.03
CA LEU A 115 2.06 -0.53 5.83
C LEU A 115 2.49 0.32 4.62
N GLY A 116 1.60 1.14 4.05
CA GLY A 116 1.90 1.98 2.90
C GLY A 116 3.04 2.98 3.14
N TRP A 117 3.28 3.35 4.40
CA TRP A 117 4.37 4.26 4.79
C TRP A 117 5.76 3.71 4.43
N VAL A 118 5.92 2.40 4.24
CA VAL A 118 7.18 1.81 3.73
C VAL A 118 7.49 2.32 2.32
N GLU A 119 6.44 2.47 1.50
CA GLU A 119 6.48 3.03 0.15
C GLU A 119 6.35 4.57 0.16
N GLY A 120 6.31 5.20 1.33
CA GLY A 120 6.10 6.64 1.47
C GLY A 120 4.64 7.05 1.31
N LEU A 121 3.68 6.13 1.42
CA LEU A 121 2.26 6.43 1.31
C LEU A 121 1.64 6.62 2.70
N ASP A 122 1.09 7.80 2.95
CA ASP A 122 0.19 8.07 4.08
C ASP A 122 -1.22 8.29 3.53
N PRO A 123 -2.12 7.30 3.60
CA PRO A 123 -3.48 7.41 3.05
C PRO A 123 -4.27 8.60 3.60
N ARG A 124 -4.02 9.00 4.87
CA ARG A 124 -4.74 10.12 5.48
C ARG A 124 -4.28 11.44 4.88
N ALA A 125 -2.97 11.62 4.73
CA ALA A 125 -2.39 12.80 4.11
C ALA A 125 -2.71 12.86 2.60
N ILE A 126 -2.62 11.71 1.91
CA ILE A 126 -2.96 11.59 0.49
C ILE A 126 -4.44 11.91 0.26
N GLY A 127 -5.33 11.44 1.13
CA GLY A 127 -6.77 11.70 1.01
C GLY A 127 -7.14 13.18 1.04
N LEU A 128 -6.28 14.05 1.59
CA LEU A 128 -6.44 15.51 1.55
C LEU A 128 -5.94 16.13 0.24
N ALA A 129 -5.10 15.43 -0.51
CA ALA A 129 -4.36 15.96 -1.65
C ALA A 129 -4.91 15.52 -3.02
N VAL A 130 -5.72 14.46 -3.07
CA VAL A 130 -6.20 13.84 -4.32
C VAL A 130 -7.72 13.73 -4.34
N ASP A 131 -8.31 13.63 -5.53
CA ASP A 131 -9.76 13.45 -5.67
C ASP A 131 -10.19 12.03 -5.31
N ARG A 132 -9.30 11.05 -5.51
CA ARG A 132 -9.58 9.64 -5.23
C ARG A 132 -8.39 8.86 -4.72
N PHE A 133 -8.59 8.06 -3.67
CA PHE A 133 -7.67 7.03 -3.23
C PHE A 133 -8.18 5.64 -3.66
N ILE A 134 -7.37 4.89 -4.40
CA ILE A 134 -7.71 3.57 -4.93
C ILE A 134 -6.98 2.50 -4.10
N VAL A 135 -7.73 1.60 -3.47
CA VAL A 135 -7.20 0.49 -2.68
C VAL A 135 -6.93 -0.70 -3.59
N ALA A 136 -5.70 -1.20 -3.63
CA ALA A 136 -5.37 -2.44 -4.35
C ALA A 136 -5.79 -3.66 -3.53
N LEU A 137 -6.87 -4.34 -3.94
CA LEU A 137 -7.37 -5.56 -3.30
C LEU A 137 -6.69 -6.80 -3.90
N TYR A 138 -5.36 -6.79 -3.95
CA TYR A 138 -4.54 -7.84 -4.56
C TYR A 138 -4.12 -8.88 -3.51
N PHE A 139 -5.10 -9.42 -2.79
CA PHE A 139 -4.88 -10.54 -1.86
C PHE A 139 -5.60 -11.77 -2.39
N GLU A 140 -4.99 -12.94 -2.19
CA GLU A 140 -5.55 -14.21 -2.62
C GLU A 140 -6.80 -14.56 -1.80
N GLU A 141 -6.75 -14.32 -0.49
CA GLU A 141 -7.83 -14.62 0.45
C GLU A 141 -8.92 -13.54 0.40
N ALA A 142 -10.18 -13.97 0.27
CA ALA A 142 -11.33 -13.08 0.27
C ALA A 142 -11.45 -12.32 1.60
N GLU A 143 -11.18 -12.98 2.71
CA GLU A 143 -11.19 -12.41 4.06
C GLU A 143 -10.11 -11.32 4.22
N ARG A 144 -8.97 -11.48 3.53
CA ARG A 144 -7.90 -10.48 3.56
C ARG A 144 -8.27 -9.25 2.74
N ARG A 145 -8.85 -9.42 1.54
CA ARG A 145 -9.45 -8.31 0.75
C ARG A 145 -10.53 -7.60 1.55
N ALA A 146 -11.34 -8.36 2.26
CA ALA A 146 -12.42 -7.86 3.09
C ALA A 146 -11.91 -6.98 4.25
N ALA A 147 -10.93 -7.48 4.99
CA ALA A 147 -10.29 -6.75 6.08
C ALA A 147 -9.58 -5.48 5.58
N GLU A 148 -8.95 -5.55 4.41
CA GLU A 148 -8.29 -4.40 3.80
C GLU A 148 -9.31 -3.30 3.42
N ALA A 149 -10.40 -3.68 2.75
CA ALA A 149 -11.46 -2.74 2.38
C ALA A 149 -12.09 -2.09 3.62
N ALA A 150 -12.35 -2.88 4.68
CA ALA A 150 -12.90 -2.39 5.93
C ALA A 150 -11.92 -1.43 6.65
N TYR A 151 -10.62 -1.75 6.66
CA TYR A 151 -9.59 -0.87 7.21
C TYR A 151 -9.61 0.49 6.54
N VAL A 152 -9.60 0.54 5.19
CA VAL A 152 -9.59 1.81 4.46
C VAL A 152 -10.90 2.59 4.64
N ALA A 153 -12.05 1.91 4.61
CA ALA A 153 -13.33 2.55 4.92
C ALA A 153 -13.34 3.20 6.32
N GLY A 154 -12.75 2.52 7.31
CA GLY A 154 -12.59 3.05 8.66
C GLY A 154 -11.63 4.24 8.80
N LEU A 155 -10.80 4.52 7.79
CA LEU A 155 -9.96 5.74 7.80
C LEU A 155 -10.78 7.01 7.59
N GLN A 156 -11.98 6.90 6.98
CA GLN A 156 -12.86 8.01 6.65
C GLN A 156 -12.12 9.14 5.90
N LEU A 157 -11.46 8.76 4.79
CA LEU A 157 -10.72 9.71 3.98
C LEU A 157 -11.65 10.80 3.42
N PRO A 158 -11.17 12.06 3.29
CA PRO A 158 -12.00 13.15 2.78
C PRO A 158 -12.19 13.11 1.25
N CYS A 159 -11.39 12.32 0.52
CA CYS A 159 -11.55 12.08 -0.91
C CYS A 159 -12.45 10.87 -1.22
N ALA A 160 -12.78 10.68 -2.50
CA ALA A 160 -13.49 9.48 -2.94
C ALA A 160 -12.60 8.23 -2.75
N VAL A 161 -13.19 7.12 -2.30
CA VAL A 161 -12.47 5.84 -2.19
C VAL A 161 -12.91 4.92 -3.32
N GLY A 162 -11.95 4.33 -4.03
CA GLY A 162 -12.17 3.31 -5.05
C GLY A 162 -11.37 2.04 -4.77
N ALA A 163 -11.63 0.97 -5.50
CA ALA A 163 -10.89 -0.30 -5.40
C ALA A 163 -10.25 -0.66 -6.75
N ALA A 164 -9.11 -1.33 -6.71
CA ALA A 164 -8.55 -2.06 -7.84
C ALA A 164 -8.58 -3.55 -7.54
N VAL A 165 -9.19 -4.34 -8.43
CA VAL A 165 -9.32 -5.80 -8.29
C VAL A 165 -8.51 -6.47 -9.40
N ASN A 166 -7.64 -7.42 -9.03
CA ASN A 166 -6.92 -8.22 -10.00
C ASN A 166 -7.73 -9.48 -10.33
N LEU A 167 -8.18 -9.59 -11.58
CA LEU A 167 -9.00 -10.71 -12.04
C LEU A 167 -8.19 -11.96 -12.40
N ALA A 168 -6.86 -11.93 -12.37
CA ALA A 168 -6.04 -13.11 -12.62
C ALA A 168 -5.87 -13.96 -11.36
N PRO A 169 -5.62 -15.28 -11.48
CA PRO A 169 -5.12 -16.08 -10.37
C PRO A 169 -3.77 -15.53 -9.87
N PRO A 170 -3.47 -15.65 -8.56
CA PRO A 170 -4.30 -16.29 -7.54
C PRO A 170 -5.39 -15.37 -6.93
N TYR A 171 -5.42 -14.09 -7.29
CA TYR A 171 -6.21 -13.05 -6.61
C TYR A 171 -7.72 -13.20 -6.74
N THR A 172 -8.22 -13.48 -7.95
CA THR A 172 -9.64 -13.78 -8.17
C THR A 172 -9.77 -15.20 -8.69
N ARG A 173 -10.42 -16.08 -7.92
CA ARG A 173 -10.48 -17.51 -8.24
C ARG A 173 -11.68 -17.86 -9.11
N THR A 174 -12.85 -17.31 -8.77
CA THR A 174 -14.12 -17.58 -9.45
C THR A 174 -14.88 -16.28 -9.73
N ARG A 175 -15.97 -16.38 -10.48
CA ARG A 175 -16.87 -15.24 -10.71
C ARG A 175 -17.58 -14.84 -9.42
N GLU A 176 -17.99 -15.82 -8.62
CA GLU A 176 -18.69 -15.60 -7.35
C GLU A 176 -17.76 -14.87 -6.35
N ASP A 177 -16.45 -15.19 -6.36
CA ASP A 177 -15.43 -14.49 -5.59
C ASP A 177 -15.31 -13.00 -5.97
N LEU A 178 -15.37 -12.71 -7.27
CA LEU A 178 -15.46 -11.33 -7.75
C LEU A 178 -16.74 -10.63 -7.28
N GLU A 179 -17.90 -11.26 -7.47
CA GLU A 179 -19.20 -10.70 -7.08
C GLU A 179 -19.25 -10.38 -5.58
N MET A 180 -18.76 -11.28 -4.72
CA MET A 180 -18.65 -11.04 -3.28
C MET A 180 -17.75 -9.85 -2.96
N THR A 181 -16.59 -9.75 -3.62
CA THR A 181 -15.66 -8.62 -3.44
C THR A 181 -16.34 -7.30 -3.82
N LEU A 182 -17.03 -7.24 -4.96
CA LEU A 182 -17.71 -6.04 -5.45
C LEU A 182 -18.87 -5.62 -4.54
N GLN A 183 -19.70 -6.59 -4.11
CA GLN A 183 -20.78 -6.34 -3.17
C GLN A 183 -20.25 -5.78 -1.84
N GLN A 184 -19.13 -6.31 -1.36
CA GLN A 184 -18.54 -5.86 -0.11
C GLN A 184 -18.03 -4.42 -0.19
N ILE A 185 -17.24 -4.07 -1.21
CA ILE A 185 -16.72 -2.70 -1.34
C ILE A 185 -17.86 -1.70 -1.53
N ALA A 186 -18.93 -2.07 -2.25
CA ALA A 186 -20.12 -1.24 -2.40
C ALA A 186 -20.81 -0.98 -1.04
N ARG A 187 -20.96 -2.00 -0.20
CA ARG A 187 -21.51 -1.85 1.17
C ARG A 187 -20.64 -0.98 2.07
N LEU A 188 -19.33 -0.95 1.83
CA LEU A 188 -18.37 -0.13 2.56
C LEU A 188 -18.24 1.30 2.01
N GLY A 189 -19.04 1.68 1.00
CA GLY A 189 -19.09 3.03 0.46
C GLY A 189 -18.01 3.36 -0.58
N PHE A 190 -17.37 2.34 -1.16
CA PHE A 190 -16.45 2.56 -2.29
C PHE A 190 -17.25 3.03 -3.51
N THR A 191 -16.76 4.09 -4.15
CA THR A 191 -17.48 4.80 -5.23
C THR A 191 -17.02 4.42 -6.63
N SER A 192 -15.94 3.66 -6.76
CA SER A 192 -15.48 3.13 -8.05
C SER A 192 -14.70 1.83 -7.90
N VAL A 193 -14.64 1.07 -8.99
CA VAL A 193 -13.80 -0.12 -9.12
C VAL A 193 -13.06 -0.12 -10.46
N GLY A 194 -11.77 -0.42 -10.41
CA GLY A 194 -10.92 -0.71 -11.57
C GLY A 194 -10.53 -2.18 -11.61
N PHE A 195 -10.31 -2.71 -12.81
CA PHE A 195 -9.91 -4.10 -13.03
C PHE A 195 -8.51 -4.17 -13.62
N SER A 196 -7.62 -4.93 -12.99
CA SER A 196 -6.27 -5.24 -13.48
C SER A 196 -6.13 -6.76 -13.69
N ASN A 197 -5.18 -7.27 -14.48
CA ASN A 197 -4.49 -6.68 -15.62
C ASN A 197 -5.36 -6.88 -16.88
N TYR A 198 -6.25 -5.94 -17.20
CA TYR A 198 -7.31 -6.12 -18.22
C TYR A 198 -6.79 -6.71 -19.55
N GLY A 199 -5.67 -6.19 -20.06
CA GLY A 199 -5.09 -6.61 -21.34
C GLY A 199 -4.51 -8.03 -21.38
N THR A 200 -4.30 -8.68 -20.24
CA THR A 200 -3.75 -10.05 -20.17
C THR A 200 -4.80 -11.09 -19.81
N LEU A 201 -6.06 -10.69 -19.64
CA LEU A 201 -7.12 -11.59 -19.21
C LEU A 201 -7.72 -12.35 -20.40
N PRO A 202 -7.99 -13.67 -20.25
CA PRO A 202 -8.75 -14.41 -21.23
C PRO A 202 -10.20 -13.90 -21.26
N GLY A 203 -10.84 -13.97 -22.43
CA GLY A 203 -12.20 -13.42 -22.66
C GLY A 203 -13.25 -13.92 -21.66
N TYR A 204 -13.15 -15.17 -21.19
CA TYR A 204 -14.09 -15.70 -20.20
C TYR A 204 -13.99 -15.03 -18.82
N ARG A 205 -12.84 -14.43 -18.46
CA ARG A 205 -12.73 -13.63 -17.22
C ARG A 205 -13.21 -12.20 -17.42
N LEU A 206 -13.06 -11.67 -18.63
CA LEU A 206 -13.64 -10.37 -18.98
C LEU A 206 -15.17 -10.42 -18.93
N SER A 207 -15.78 -11.56 -19.28
CA SER A 207 -17.24 -11.71 -19.16
C SER A 207 -17.71 -11.65 -17.70
N TRP A 208 -16.88 -12.02 -16.72
CA TRP A 208 -17.23 -11.91 -15.29
C TRP A 208 -17.51 -10.47 -14.88
N ILE A 209 -16.76 -9.49 -15.42
CA ILE A 209 -16.99 -8.06 -15.17
C ILE A 209 -18.42 -7.68 -15.57
N ARG A 210 -18.84 -8.10 -16.77
CA ARG A 210 -20.17 -7.79 -17.30
C ARG A 210 -21.26 -8.37 -16.41
N HIS A 211 -21.15 -9.64 -16.04
CA HIS A 211 -22.15 -10.30 -15.18
C HIS A 211 -22.24 -9.63 -13.81
N ALA A 212 -21.09 -9.33 -13.21
CA ALA A 212 -21.04 -8.76 -11.87
C ALA A 212 -21.56 -7.30 -11.82
N LEU A 213 -21.41 -6.53 -12.91
CA LEU A 213 -21.91 -5.15 -13.00
C LEU A 213 -23.37 -5.06 -13.50
N ALA A 214 -23.83 -6.00 -14.32
CA ALA A 214 -25.18 -5.97 -14.91
C ALA A 214 -26.28 -6.55 -13.99
N GLY A 215 -25.92 -7.04 -12.80
CA GLY A 215 -26.91 -7.57 -11.84
C GLY A 215 -27.44 -8.97 -12.20
N GLY A 216 -26.71 -9.76 -12.99
CA GLY A 216 -26.98 -11.18 -13.14
C GLY A 216 -28.05 -11.58 -14.16
N GLU A 217 -28.29 -10.82 -15.23
CA GLU A 217 -28.95 -11.39 -16.41
C GLU A 217 -27.92 -12.21 -17.21
N GLU A 218 -28.09 -13.54 -17.21
CA GLU A 218 -27.45 -14.43 -18.19
C GLU A 218 -27.96 -14.09 -19.62
N PRO A 219 -27.13 -14.24 -20.66
CA PRO A 219 -27.60 -14.15 -22.04
C PRO A 219 -28.59 -15.26 -22.42
#